data_AF-A0A671QFM3-F1
#
_entry.id   AF-A0A671QFM3-F1
#
_cell.length_a   1.000
_cell.length_b   1.000
_cell.length_c   1.000
_cell.angle_alpha   90.00
_cell.angle_beta   90.00
_cell.angle_gamma   90.00
#
_symmetry.space_group_name_H-M   'P 1'
#
loop_
_entity.id
_entity.type
_entity.pdbx_description
1 polymer ?
#
loop_
_entity_poly.entity_id
_entity_poly.type
_entity_poly.pdbx_seq_one_letter_code
_entity_poly.pdbx_strand_id
1 'polypeptide(L)'
;MDRQHGSGYWTAVFDYEATAEDELSLRKGDRVEVLSKDSLVSGDEGWWTGIIEDRVGIFPSNYCLRPVFSFLSVLQIDFSELALEEMIGVGGFGKVYHAIWKGMEVAVKAARRDPDEDVSQTLESVRQEAKLFAMLSHPNIMGLLGVCLQEPNLCLVMEYARGGPLNRALAGKRIPPHTLVDWAVQIARAMLYLHCQAIVPVIHRDLKSSNILILERVENDDLSNKTLKVTDFGLAREWHRTTKMSAAGTYAWMAPEVIRSSTFSKGSDVWRWAPRNVCRCVCL
;
A
#
# COMPACT_ATOMS: atom_id res chain seq x y z
N MET A 1 -25.51 27.05 5.30
CA MET A 1 -25.08 26.20 6.43
C MET A 1 -25.97 24.98 6.42
N ASP A 2 -25.50 23.87 5.88
CA ASP A 2 -26.18 22.58 6.03
C ASP A 2 -25.12 21.51 6.28
N ARG A 3 -25.10 21.02 7.52
CA ARG A 3 -24.18 20.01 8.03
C ARG A 3 -24.77 18.64 7.73
N GLN A 4 -24.34 17.99 6.66
CA GLN A 4 -24.53 16.54 6.50
C GLN A 4 -23.61 15.79 7.49
N HIS A 5 -24.04 15.64 8.74
CA HIS A 5 -23.46 14.63 9.65
C HIS A 5 -24.04 13.27 9.27
N GLY A 6 -23.39 12.58 8.34
CA GLY A 6 -23.68 11.17 8.08
C GLY A 6 -23.13 10.33 9.22
N SER A 7 -23.94 10.03 10.22
CA SER A 7 -23.70 8.95 11.19
C SER A 7 -23.51 7.64 10.43
N GLY A 8 -22.28 7.16 10.36
CA GLY A 8 -21.93 5.92 9.69
C GLY A 8 -21.25 4.99 10.68
N TYR A 9 -21.73 3.75 10.75
CA TYR A 9 -20.97 2.68 11.39
C TYR A 9 -19.76 2.34 10.54
N TRP A 10 -18.64 2.09 11.20
CA TRP A 10 -17.41 1.55 10.64
C TRP A 10 -17.09 0.26 11.39
N THR A 11 -16.33 -0.62 10.74
CA THR A 11 -15.88 -1.88 11.31
C THR A 11 -14.39 -1.79 11.55
N ALA A 12 -13.96 -2.05 12.78
CA ALA A 12 -12.56 -2.20 13.11
C ALA A 12 -12.00 -3.40 12.34
N VAL A 13 -10.94 -3.20 11.56
CA VAL A 13 -10.28 -4.25 10.77
C VAL A 13 -8.98 -4.74 11.41
N PHE A 14 -8.50 -4.01 12.42
CA PHE A 14 -7.32 -4.34 13.21
C PHE A 14 -7.60 -4.18 14.70
N ASP A 15 -6.83 -4.89 15.50
CA ASP A 15 -6.81 -4.70 16.95
C ASP A 15 -5.95 -3.48 17.29
N TYR A 16 -6.46 -2.64 18.19
CA TYR A 16 -5.76 -1.47 18.73
C TYR A 16 -5.95 -1.45 20.24
N GLU A 17 -4.86 -1.29 20.99
CA GLU A 17 -4.90 -1.19 22.44
C GLU A 17 -4.68 0.26 22.83
N ALA A 18 -5.66 0.83 23.56
CA ALA A 18 -5.59 2.19 24.06
C ALA A 18 -4.34 2.40 24.92
N THR A 19 -3.58 3.43 24.58
CA THR A 19 -2.38 3.89 25.29
C THR A 19 -2.67 5.06 26.23
N ALA A 20 -3.81 5.74 26.05
CA ALA A 20 -4.31 6.80 26.91
C ALA A 20 -5.79 6.59 27.31
N GLU A 21 -6.24 7.27 28.37
CA GLU A 21 -7.58 7.09 28.94
C GLU A 21 -8.72 7.55 28.01
N ASP A 22 -8.44 8.52 27.15
CA ASP A 22 -9.34 9.08 26.15
C ASP A 22 -9.40 8.27 24.85
N GLU A 23 -8.56 7.24 24.70
CA GLU A 23 -8.50 6.37 23.53
C GLU A 23 -9.42 5.14 23.67
N LEU A 24 -10.05 4.74 22.57
CA LEU A 24 -10.82 3.49 22.46
C LEU A 24 -9.91 2.36 22.01
N SER A 25 -9.92 1.26 22.76
CA SER A 25 -9.39 -0.01 22.25
C SER A 25 -10.33 -0.56 21.18
N LEU A 26 -9.76 -1.06 20.10
CA LEU A 26 -10.48 -1.71 19.01
C LEU A 26 -10.15 -3.19 18.99
N ARG A 27 -11.14 -4.04 18.80
CA ARG A 27 -10.94 -5.43 18.38
C ARG A 27 -11.41 -5.59 16.95
N LYS A 28 -10.70 -6.40 16.17
CA LYS A 28 -11.08 -6.72 14.81
C LYS A 28 -12.50 -7.29 14.77
N GLY A 29 -13.37 -6.62 14.01
CA GLY A 29 -14.79 -6.91 13.90
C GLY A 29 -15.69 -5.96 14.69
N ASP A 30 -15.14 -5.15 15.60
CA ASP A 30 -15.92 -4.20 16.39
C ASP A 30 -16.63 -3.19 15.48
N ARG A 31 -17.86 -2.84 15.85
CA ARG A 31 -18.63 -1.81 15.17
C ARG A 31 -18.46 -0.50 15.91
N VAL A 32 -17.80 0.44 15.26
CA VAL A 32 -17.54 1.78 15.77
C VAL A 32 -18.48 2.76 15.10
N GLU A 33 -19.26 3.49 15.88
CA GLU A 33 -20.03 4.61 15.35
C GLU A 33 -19.14 5.86 15.34
N VAL A 34 -18.86 6.40 14.15
CA VAL A 34 -18.02 7.59 14.01
C VAL A 34 -18.85 8.84 14.29
N LEU A 35 -18.49 9.55 15.35
CA LEU A 35 -19.13 10.79 15.78
C LEU A 35 -18.49 12.01 15.11
N SER A 36 -17.16 12.03 14.94
CA SER A 36 -16.43 13.11 14.27
C SER A 36 -15.17 12.61 13.59
N LYS A 37 -14.86 13.22 12.43
CA LYS A 37 -13.61 13.03 11.68
C LYS A 37 -12.69 14.25 11.70
N ASP A 38 -13.12 15.29 12.40
CA ASP A 38 -12.41 16.56 12.47
C ASP A 38 -11.24 16.44 13.45
N SER A 39 -10.03 16.73 12.98
CA SER A 39 -8.80 16.70 13.79
C SER A 39 -8.82 17.74 14.93
N LEU A 40 -9.65 18.78 14.82
CA LEU A 40 -9.88 19.73 15.91
C LEU A 40 -10.67 19.12 17.08
N VAL A 41 -11.43 18.06 16.82
CA VAL A 41 -12.22 17.34 17.83
C VAL A 41 -11.45 16.16 18.41
N SER A 42 -10.71 15.42 17.57
CA SER A 42 -9.90 14.28 18.01
C SER A 42 -8.53 14.64 18.56
N GLY A 43 -8.07 15.88 18.34
CA GLY A 43 -6.81 16.40 18.88
C GLY A 43 -5.58 16.12 17.99
N ASP A 44 -5.68 15.25 17.00
CA ASP A 44 -4.60 14.93 16.07
C ASP A 44 -5.11 14.51 14.68
N GLU A 45 -4.32 14.76 13.63
CA GLU A 45 -4.62 14.28 12.28
C GLU A 45 -4.50 12.74 12.24
N GLY A 46 -5.46 12.10 11.55
CA GLY A 46 -5.50 10.63 11.48
C GLY A 46 -6.24 9.96 12.66
N TRP A 47 -6.77 10.73 13.61
CA TRP A 47 -7.63 10.23 14.68
C TRP A 47 -9.08 10.67 14.49
N TRP A 48 -10.03 9.79 14.77
CA TRP A 48 -11.45 10.07 14.76
C TRP A 48 -12.04 9.88 16.15
N THR A 49 -13.15 10.57 16.42
CA THR A 49 -13.94 10.37 17.64
C THR A 49 -15.09 9.44 17.31
N GLY A 50 -15.31 8.43 18.15
CA GLY A 50 -16.45 7.54 18.01
C GLY A 50 -16.88 6.91 19.30
N ILE A 51 -17.81 5.97 19.16
CA ILE A 51 -18.37 5.21 20.26
C ILE A 51 -18.41 3.72 19.91
N ILE A 52 -17.98 2.90 20.85
CA ILE A 52 -18.10 1.44 20.83
C ILE A 52 -18.89 1.06 22.06
N GLU A 53 -20.02 0.39 21.85
CA GLU A 53 -21.00 0.14 22.90
C GLU A 53 -21.37 1.46 23.60
N ASP A 54 -20.93 1.68 24.83
CA ASP A 54 -21.21 2.90 25.63
C ASP A 54 -19.97 3.76 25.91
N ARG A 55 -18.79 3.39 25.37
CA ARG A 55 -17.55 4.14 25.58
C ARG A 55 -17.28 5.08 24.42
N VAL A 56 -17.22 6.37 24.70
CA VAL A 56 -16.77 7.40 23.75
C VAL A 56 -15.27 7.60 23.92
N GLY A 57 -14.56 7.72 22.81
CA GLY A 57 -13.16 8.10 22.82
C GLY A 57 -12.63 8.30 21.40
N ILE A 58 -11.35 8.62 21.33
CA ILE A 58 -10.64 8.77 20.06
C ILE A 58 -10.02 7.43 19.65
N PHE A 59 -9.92 7.21 18.35
CA PHE A 59 -9.26 6.03 17.80
C PHE A 59 -8.61 6.36 16.46
N PRO A 60 -7.59 5.60 16.05
CA PRO A 60 -6.92 5.82 14.78
C PRO A 60 -7.85 5.49 13.60
N SER A 61 -8.11 6.48 12.76
CA SER A 61 -9.10 6.41 11.68
C SER A 61 -8.84 5.29 10.66
N ASN A 62 -7.59 4.97 10.40
CA ASN A 62 -7.13 3.90 9.52
C ASN A 62 -7.34 2.47 10.07
N TYR A 63 -7.81 2.32 11.31
CA TYR A 63 -8.14 1.02 11.88
C TYR A 63 -9.58 0.58 11.62
N CYS A 64 -10.41 1.50 11.11
CA CYS A 64 -11.82 1.27 10.89
C CYS A 64 -12.13 1.47 9.40
N LEU A 65 -12.91 0.57 8.81
CA LEU A 65 -13.42 0.70 7.42
C LEU A 65 -14.94 0.78 7.39
N ARG A 66 -15.54 1.50 6.42
CA ARG A 66 -17.01 1.46 6.27
C ARG A 66 -17.42 0.02 5.96
N PRO A 67 -18.66 -0.38 6.30
CA PRO A 67 -19.20 -1.68 5.92
C PRO A 67 -19.13 -1.97 4.42
N VAL A 68 -19.02 -0.96 3.55
CA VAL A 68 -18.77 -1.16 2.11
C VAL A 68 -17.44 -1.90 1.85
N PHE A 69 -16.44 -1.72 2.71
CA PHE A 69 -15.11 -2.30 2.58
C PHE A 69 -14.95 -3.68 3.21
N SER A 70 -15.79 -4.07 4.18
CA SER A 70 -15.85 -5.48 4.62
C SER A 70 -16.34 -6.41 3.50
N PHE A 71 -16.90 -5.84 2.43
CA PHE A 71 -17.30 -6.52 1.20
C PHE A 71 -16.35 -6.27 0.01
N LEU A 72 -15.11 -5.76 0.20
CA LEU A 72 -14.10 -5.89 -0.85
C LEU A 72 -13.69 -7.37 -0.98
N SER A 73 -14.59 -8.18 -1.53
CA SER A 73 -14.25 -9.48 -2.06
C SER A 73 -13.35 -9.23 -3.26
N VAL A 74 -12.06 -9.48 -3.08
CA VAL A 74 -11.13 -9.53 -4.21
C VAL A 74 -11.70 -10.52 -5.22
N LEU A 75 -11.79 -10.11 -6.49
CA LEU A 75 -12.33 -10.96 -7.54
C LEU A 75 -11.54 -12.26 -7.60
N GLN A 76 -12.23 -13.39 -7.39
CA GLN A 76 -11.62 -14.70 -7.57
C GLN A 76 -11.73 -15.08 -9.05
N ILE A 77 -10.59 -15.38 -9.65
CA ILE A 77 -10.45 -15.79 -11.04
C ILE A 77 -10.09 -17.27 -11.05
N ASP A 78 -10.79 -18.08 -11.83
CA ASP A 78 -10.37 -19.45 -12.07
C ASP A 78 -9.10 -19.44 -12.93
N PHE A 79 -8.08 -20.19 -12.51
CA PHE A 79 -6.80 -20.21 -13.23
C PHE A 79 -6.96 -20.68 -14.69
N SER A 80 -7.96 -21.50 -14.99
CA SER A 80 -8.28 -21.93 -16.35
C SER A 80 -8.78 -20.80 -17.27
N GLU A 81 -9.21 -19.67 -16.72
CA GLU A 81 -9.55 -18.46 -17.50
C GLU A 81 -8.30 -17.67 -17.95
N LEU A 82 -7.13 -17.99 -17.40
CA LEU A 82 -5.88 -17.30 -17.69
C LEU A 82 -5.11 -18.05 -18.78
N ALA A 83 -4.95 -17.42 -19.95
CA ALA A 83 -4.03 -17.90 -20.96
C ALA A 83 -2.63 -17.35 -20.65
N LEU A 84 -1.82 -18.13 -19.90
CA LEU A 84 -0.43 -17.77 -19.60
C LEU A 84 0.42 -17.80 -20.87
N GLU A 85 1.22 -16.75 -21.06
CA GLU A 85 2.18 -16.60 -22.16
C GLU A 85 3.61 -16.65 -21.61
N GLU A 86 4.47 -15.69 -21.98
CA GLU A 86 5.87 -15.69 -21.56
C GLU A 86 6.08 -15.31 -20.09
N MET A 87 7.18 -15.80 -19.53
CA MET A 87 7.66 -15.35 -18.23
C MET A 87 8.38 -14.01 -18.39
N ILE A 88 7.85 -12.97 -17.72
CA ILE A 88 8.34 -11.59 -17.82
C ILE A 88 9.22 -11.18 -16.64
N GLY A 89 9.23 -11.94 -15.54
CA GLY A 89 10.03 -11.64 -14.37
C GLY A 89 10.29 -12.85 -13.48
N VAL A 90 11.50 -12.93 -12.94
CA VAL A 90 11.91 -13.90 -11.90
C VAL A 90 12.71 -13.15 -10.85
N GLY A 91 12.32 -13.27 -9.59
CA GLY A 91 13.02 -12.62 -8.49
C GLY A 91 12.66 -13.19 -7.13
N GLY A 92 13.07 -12.50 -6.07
CA GLY A 92 12.77 -12.89 -4.67
C GLY A 92 11.26 -12.98 -4.35
N PHE A 93 10.42 -12.42 -5.23
CA PHE A 93 8.98 -12.30 -5.09
C PHE A 93 8.18 -13.34 -5.88
N GLY A 94 8.86 -14.33 -6.46
CA GLY A 94 8.24 -15.38 -7.26
C GLY A 94 8.38 -15.13 -8.76
N LYS A 95 7.60 -15.89 -9.53
CA LYS A 95 7.58 -15.86 -11.00
C LYS A 95 6.42 -14.99 -11.47
N VAL A 96 6.69 -14.12 -12.43
CA VAL A 96 5.68 -13.26 -13.06
C VAL A 96 5.57 -13.63 -14.52
N TYR A 97 4.35 -13.85 -14.98
CA TYR A 97 3.99 -14.22 -16.34
C TYR A 97 3.16 -13.11 -16.97
N HIS A 98 3.36 -12.87 -18.27
CA HIS A 98 2.35 -12.22 -19.08
C HIS A 98 1.24 -13.23 -19.39
N ALA A 99 0.00 -12.75 -19.48
CA ALA A 99 -1.14 -13.59 -19.77
C ALA A 99 -2.29 -12.78 -20.39
N ILE A 100 -3.26 -13.50 -20.97
CA ILE A 100 -4.53 -12.94 -21.42
C ILE A 100 -5.66 -13.43 -20.52
N TRP A 101 -6.47 -12.50 -20.04
CA TRP A 101 -7.70 -12.77 -19.29
C TRP A 101 -8.87 -12.01 -19.92
N LYS A 102 -9.88 -12.74 -20.41
CA LYS A 102 -11.06 -12.15 -21.08
C LYS A 102 -10.70 -11.15 -22.21
N GLY A 103 -9.63 -11.44 -22.96
CA GLY A 103 -9.12 -10.58 -24.04
C GLY A 103 -8.29 -9.38 -23.58
N MET A 104 -8.04 -9.23 -22.28
CA MET A 104 -7.19 -8.19 -21.69
C MET A 104 -5.82 -8.77 -21.34
N GLU A 105 -4.75 -8.03 -21.65
CA GLU A 105 -3.41 -8.36 -21.17
C GLU A 105 -3.28 -8.10 -19.68
N VAL A 106 -2.74 -9.08 -18.95
CA VAL A 106 -2.56 -9.05 -17.50
C VAL A 106 -1.18 -9.58 -17.12
N ALA A 107 -0.71 -9.20 -15.92
CA ALA A 107 0.47 -9.79 -15.29
C ALA A 107 0.03 -10.76 -14.19
N VAL A 108 0.52 -11.99 -14.23
CA VAL A 108 0.21 -13.04 -13.25
C VAL A 108 1.43 -13.30 -12.38
N LYS A 109 1.38 -12.89 -11.11
CA LYS A 109 2.43 -13.15 -10.11
C LYS A 109 2.09 -14.42 -9.34
N ALA A 110 2.82 -15.49 -9.60
CA ALA A 110 2.66 -16.75 -8.88
C ALA A 110 3.15 -16.61 -7.43
N ALA A 111 2.36 -17.12 -6.49
CA ALA A 111 2.76 -17.18 -5.09
C ALA A 111 4.01 -18.05 -4.93
N ARG A 112 4.95 -17.60 -4.11
CA ARG A 112 6.11 -18.41 -3.76
C ARG A 112 5.62 -19.57 -2.88
N ARG A 113 5.97 -20.79 -3.27
CA ARG A 113 5.83 -21.98 -2.42
C ARG A 113 7.20 -22.32 -1.88
N ASP A 114 7.36 -22.26 -0.56
CA ASP A 114 8.49 -22.88 0.10
C ASP A 114 8.17 -24.38 0.26
N PRO A 115 9.04 -25.32 -0.15
CA PRO A 115 8.79 -26.75 0.00
C PRO A 115 8.49 -27.18 1.45
N ASP A 116 8.98 -26.41 2.42
CA ASP A 116 8.85 -26.71 3.85
C ASP A 116 7.65 -25.99 4.53
N GLU A 117 6.96 -25.07 3.82
CA GLU A 117 5.79 -24.38 4.36
C GLU A 117 4.49 -25.16 4.15
N ASP A 118 3.62 -25.15 5.16
CA ASP A 118 2.26 -25.66 5.02
C ASP A 118 1.50 -24.79 4.01
N VAL A 119 0.91 -25.46 3.03
CA VAL A 119 0.07 -24.89 1.99
C VAL A 119 -1.02 -23.97 2.54
N SER A 120 -1.59 -24.30 3.70
CA SER A 120 -2.60 -23.50 4.38
C SER A 120 -2.06 -22.12 4.78
N GLN A 121 -0.78 -22.04 5.17
CA GLN A 121 -0.12 -20.79 5.54
C GLN A 121 0.19 -19.95 4.30
N THR A 122 0.61 -20.58 3.19
CA THR A 122 0.82 -19.90 1.91
C THR A 122 -0.50 -19.28 1.40
N LEU A 123 -1.61 -20.03 1.45
CA LEU A 123 -2.92 -19.54 1.05
C LEU A 123 -3.36 -18.32 1.88
N GLU A 124 -3.19 -18.35 3.19
CA GLU A 124 -3.55 -17.22 4.05
C GLU A 124 -2.65 -16.00 3.81
N SER A 125 -1.35 -16.22 3.58
CA SER A 125 -0.41 -15.16 3.20
C SER A 125 -0.85 -14.45 1.90
N VAL A 126 -1.18 -15.23 0.86
CA VAL A 126 -1.66 -14.69 -0.42
C VAL A 126 -2.99 -13.96 -0.25
N ARG A 127 -3.92 -14.50 0.55
CA ARG A 127 -5.19 -13.82 0.86
C ARG A 127 -4.97 -12.49 1.56
N GLN A 128 -4.02 -12.43 2.49
CA GLN A 128 -3.73 -11.19 3.22
C GLN A 128 -3.03 -10.15 2.32
N GLU A 129 -2.05 -10.58 1.50
CA GLU A 129 -1.42 -9.72 0.50
C GLU A 129 -2.48 -9.17 -0.47
N ALA A 130 -3.35 -10.04 -0.99
CA ALA A 130 -4.43 -9.66 -1.89
C ALA A 130 -5.41 -8.65 -1.28
N LYS A 131 -5.80 -8.84 -0.02
CA LYS A 131 -6.68 -7.90 0.69
C LYS A 131 -6.04 -6.53 0.82
N LEU A 132 -4.79 -6.47 1.29
CA LEU A 132 -4.06 -5.20 1.40
C LEU A 132 -3.91 -4.53 0.04
N PHE A 133 -3.56 -5.29 -0.98
CA PHE A 133 -3.35 -4.75 -2.32
C PHE A 133 -4.66 -4.28 -2.97
N ALA A 134 -5.77 -4.99 -2.75
CA ALA A 134 -7.09 -4.59 -3.22
C ALA A 134 -7.60 -3.27 -2.60
N MET A 135 -7.04 -2.86 -1.45
CA MET A 135 -7.36 -1.58 -0.81
C MET A 135 -6.59 -0.41 -1.42
N LEU A 136 -5.59 -0.67 -2.26
CA LEU A 136 -4.79 0.35 -2.92
C LEU A 136 -5.44 0.76 -4.24
N SER A 137 -5.70 2.05 -4.40
CA SER A 137 -6.26 2.64 -5.60
C SER A 137 -5.64 4.02 -5.82
N HIS A 138 -4.69 4.08 -6.75
CA HIS A 138 -3.99 5.30 -7.11
C HIS A 138 -3.40 5.17 -8.52
N PRO A 139 -3.39 6.24 -9.36
CA PRO A 139 -2.91 6.17 -10.74
C PRO A 139 -1.46 5.66 -10.86
N ASN A 140 -0.60 6.00 -9.90
CA ASN A 140 0.81 5.59 -9.85
C ASN A 140 1.09 4.35 -8.99
N ILE A 141 0.06 3.58 -8.63
CA ILE A 141 0.17 2.27 -7.99
C ILE A 141 -0.35 1.22 -8.98
N MET A 142 0.31 0.06 -9.02
CA MET A 142 -0.16 -1.06 -9.83
C MET A 142 -1.53 -1.54 -9.35
N GLY A 143 -2.47 -1.74 -10.26
CA GLY A 143 -3.81 -2.20 -9.99
C GLY A 143 -3.87 -3.72 -9.88
N LEU A 144 -4.47 -4.20 -8.79
CA LEU A 144 -4.88 -5.61 -8.66
C LEU A 144 -6.24 -5.80 -9.34
N LEU A 145 -6.33 -6.76 -10.25
CA LEU A 145 -7.56 -7.11 -10.98
C LEU A 145 -8.29 -8.28 -10.32
N GLY A 146 -7.55 -9.21 -9.75
CA GLY A 146 -8.11 -10.39 -9.07
C GLY A 146 -7.04 -11.33 -8.55
N VAL A 147 -7.49 -12.49 -8.08
CA VAL A 147 -6.63 -13.53 -7.50
C VAL A 147 -7.10 -14.92 -7.86
N CYS A 148 -6.16 -15.85 -8.00
CA CYS A 148 -6.43 -17.27 -8.00
C CYS A 148 -6.09 -17.82 -6.62
N LEU A 149 -7.08 -18.38 -5.92
CA LEU A 149 -6.94 -18.95 -4.58
C LEU A 149 -7.14 -20.46 -4.56
N GLN A 150 -7.27 -21.08 -5.73
CA GLN A 150 -7.42 -22.53 -5.88
C GLN A 150 -6.06 -23.17 -6.12
N GLU A 151 -5.79 -24.20 -5.35
CA GLU A 151 -4.59 -25.00 -5.54
C GLU A 151 -4.60 -25.81 -6.85
N PRO A 152 -3.42 -26.06 -7.44
CA PRO A 152 -2.09 -25.65 -6.99
C PRO A 152 -1.68 -24.22 -7.38
N ASN A 153 -2.58 -23.47 -8.02
CA ASN A 153 -2.27 -22.24 -8.73
C ASN A 153 -2.68 -20.99 -7.93
N LEU A 154 -1.94 -20.72 -6.85
CA LEU A 154 -2.10 -19.49 -6.08
C LEU A 154 -1.38 -18.34 -6.78
N CYS A 155 -2.09 -17.28 -7.19
CA CYS A 155 -1.48 -16.14 -7.84
C CYS A 155 -2.29 -14.84 -7.71
N LEU A 156 -1.61 -13.72 -7.93
CA LEU A 156 -2.20 -12.39 -8.07
C LEU A 156 -2.29 -12.01 -9.55
N VAL A 157 -3.42 -11.49 -9.99
CA VAL A 157 -3.67 -11.01 -11.36
C VAL A 157 -3.72 -9.48 -11.33
N MET A 158 -2.81 -8.85 -12.05
CA MET A 158 -2.59 -7.40 -12.04
C MET A 158 -2.67 -6.82 -13.45
N GLU A 159 -2.81 -5.50 -13.55
CA GLU A 159 -2.65 -4.81 -14.84
C GLU A 159 -1.25 -5.06 -15.43
N TYR A 160 -1.17 -5.17 -16.76
CA TYR A 160 0.11 -5.37 -17.44
C TYR A 160 0.74 -4.04 -17.86
N ALA A 161 1.99 -3.82 -17.46
CA ALA A 161 2.77 -2.64 -17.80
C ALA A 161 3.66 -2.90 -19.03
N ARG A 162 3.27 -2.33 -20.18
CA ARG A 162 3.85 -2.60 -21.50
C ARG A 162 5.25 -2.02 -21.70
N GLY A 163 5.61 -0.99 -20.93
CA GLY A 163 6.91 -0.32 -21.02
C GLY A 163 8.00 -0.98 -20.19
N GLY A 164 7.65 -1.97 -19.36
CA GLY A 164 8.59 -2.70 -18.52
C GLY A 164 9.17 -1.85 -17.38
N PRO A 165 10.25 -2.34 -16.73
CA PRO A 165 10.79 -1.70 -15.54
C PRO A 165 11.62 -0.46 -15.86
N LEU A 166 11.53 0.54 -14.98
CA LEU A 166 12.16 1.85 -15.14
C LEU A 166 13.69 1.74 -15.21
N ASN A 167 14.31 0.81 -14.50
CA ASN A 167 15.76 0.58 -14.57
C ASN A 167 16.27 0.33 -16.01
N ARG A 168 15.46 -0.33 -16.86
CA ARG A 168 15.79 -0.57 -18.26
C ARG A 168 15.69 0.72 -19.09
N ALA A 169 14.73 1.59 -18.77
CA ALA A 169 14.62 2.90 -19.41
C ALA A 169 15.77 3.84 -19.02
N LEU A 170 16.25 3.73 -17.76
CA LEU A 170 17.39 4.50 -17.25
C LEU A 170 18.75 3.99 -17.76
N ALA A 171 18.85 2.73 -18.18
CA ALA A 171 20.11 2.12 -18.60
C ALA A 171 20.64 2.74 -19.91
N GLY A 172 21.64 3.63 -19.79
CA GLY A 172 22.43 4.13 -20.92
C GLY A 172 21.76 5.19 -21.80
N LYS A 173 20.58 5.70 -21.40
CA LYS A 173 19.83 6.71 -22.17
C LYS A 173 19.95 8.10 -21.54
N ARG A 174 20.07 9.13 -22.38
CA ARG A 174 19.92 10.52 -21.94
C ARG A 174 18.44 10.85 -21.88
N ILE A 175 17.91 10.95 -20.67
CA ILE A 175 16.52 11.29 -20.44
C ILE A 175 16.41 12.80 -20.24
N PRO A 176 15.47 13.49 -20.91
CA PRO A 176 15.26 14.91 -20.70
C PRO A 176 14.97 15.23 -19.23
N PRO A 177 15.52 16.33 -18.67
CA PRO A 177 15.31 16.70 -17.26
C PRO A 177 13.83 16.83 -16.89
N HIS A 178 12.99 17.34 -17.79
CA HIS A 178 11.55 17.49 -17.54
C HIS A 178 10.86 16.15 -17.32
N THR A 179 11.25 15.11 -18.07
CA THR A 179 10.73 13.74 -17.92
C THR A 179 11.15 13.14 -16.59
N LEU A 180 12.41 13.34 -16.17
CA LEU A 180 12.89 12.88 -14.88
C LEU A 180 12.15 13.53 -13.71
N VAL A 181 11.87 14.83 -13.80
CA VAL A 181 11.10 15.55 -12.78
C VAL A 181 9.67 15.02 -12.71
N ASP A 182 9.01 14.85 -13.87
CA ASP A 182 7.67 14.28 -13.92
C ASP A 182 7.62 12.87 -13.28
N TRP A 183 8.55 12.01 -13.64
CA TRP A 183 8.69 10.67 -13.04
C TRP A 183 8.91 10.70 -11.53
N ALA A 184 9.77 11.59 -11.03
CA ALA A 184 9.99 11.75 -9.60
C ALA A 184 8.71 12.21 -8.88
N VAL A 185 7.93 13.11 -9.48
CA VAL A 185 6.64 13.56 -8.94
C VAL A 185 5.63 12.42 -8.89
N GLN A 186 5.54 11.59 -9.94
CA GLN A 186 4.66 10.42 -9.97
C GLN A 186 5.00 9.42 -8.85
N ILE A 187 6.28 9.14 -8.65
CA ILE A 187 6.75 8.25 -7.57
C ILE A 187 6.47 8.85 -6.20
N ALA A 188 6.74 10.15 -6.01
CA ALA A 188 6.44 10.83 -4.76
C ALA A 188 4.94 10.81 -4.43
N ARG A 189 4.06 10.99 -5.43
CA ARG A 189 2.60 10.86 -5.26
C ARG A 189 2.19 9.45 -4.86
N ALA A 190 2.74 8.43 -5.50
CA ALA A 190 2.51 7.03 -5.13
C ALA A 190 2.91 6.77 -3.66
N MET A 191 4.07 7.25 -3.23
CA MET A 191 4.54 7.04 -1.86
C MET A 191 3.75 7.84 -0.83
N LEU A 192 3.37 9.09 -1.14
CA LEU A 192 2.47 9.88 -0.33
C LEU A 192 1.13 9.17 -0.14
N TYR A 193 0.59 8.60 -1.23
CA TYR A 193 -0.63 7.82 -1.18
C TYR A 193 -0.47 6.64 -0.22
N LEU A 194 0.54 5.78 -0.42
CA LEU A 194 0.76 4.59 0.41
C LEU A 194 0.92 4.93 1.90
N HIS A 195 1.62 6.02 2.23
CA HIS A 195 1.93 6.37 3.61
C HIS A 195 0.81 7.12 4.32
N CYS A 196 0.09 7.99 3.61
CA CYS A 196 -0.77 9.00 4.26
C CYS A 196 -2.23 8.97 3.79
N GLN A 197 -2.53 8.46 2.60
CA GLN A 197 -3.87 8.58 1.99
C GLN A 197 -4.55 7.24 1.74
N ALA A 198 -3.76 6.17 1.65
CA ALA A 198 -4.27 4.82 1.60
C ALA A 198 -5.09 4.55 2.86
N ILE A 199 -6.12 3.75 2.68
CA ILE A 199 -7.04 3.36 3.75
C ILE A 199 -6.27 2.82 4.96
N VAL A 200 -5.25 2.02 4.69
CA VAL A 200 -4.29 1.55 5.67
C VAL A 200 -2.91 2.01 5.21
N PRO A 201 -2.13 2.72 6.05
CA PRO A 201 -0.77 3.08 5.72
C PRO A 201 0.08 1.84 5.45
N VAL A 202 0.67 1.80 4.26
CA VAL A 202 1.51 0.71 3.78
C VAL A 202 2.94 1.19 3.60
N ILE A 203 3.90 0.49 4.21
CA ILE A 203 5.32 0.68 3.90
C ILE A 203 5.69 -0.29 2.78
N HIS A 204 6.20 0.22 1.65
CA HIS A 204 6.59 -0.62 0.51
C HIS A 204 7.79 -1.55 0.80
N ARG A 205 8.79 -1.05 1.53
CA ARG A 205 10.03 -1.75 1.95
C ARG A 205 11.02 -2.19 0.87
N ASP A 206 10.62 -2.26 -0.40
CA ASP A 206 11.52 -2.56 -1.53
C ASP A 206 11.36 -1.57 -2.69
N LEU A 207 11.37 -0.26 -2.41
CA LEU A 207 11.25 0.75 -3.46
C LEU A 207 12.58 0.88 -4.21
N LYS A 208 12.58 0.52 -5.49
CA LYS A 208 13.72 0.62 -6.41
C LYS A 208 13.26 0.74 -7.85
N SER A 209 14.13 1.18 -8.76
CA SER A 209 13.80 1.39 -10.17
C SER A 209 13.40 0.11 -10.93
N SER A 210 13.71 -1.09 -10.43
CA SER A 210 13.19 -2.34 -11.00
C SER A 210 11.74 -2.65 -10.59
N ASN A 211 11.24 -2.01 -9.52
CA ASN A 211 9.88 -2.17 -8.98
C ASN A 211 8.99 -0.96 -9.34
N ILE A 212 9.45 -0.14 -10.28
CA ILE A 212 8.68 0.93 -10.89
C ILE A 212 8.53 0.56 -12.36
N LEU A 213 7.29 0.40 -12.82
CA LEU A 213 6.99 0.01 -14.19
C LEU A 213 6.43 1.18 -14.99
N ILE A 214 6.70 1.18 -16.29
CA ILE A 214 6.08 2.10 -17.25
C ILE A 214 4.84 1.42 -17.82
N LEU A 215 3.67 2.01 -17.61
CA LEU A 215 2.39 1.41 -18.03
C LEU A 215 2.29 1.28 -19.55
N GLU A 216 2.58 2.37 -20.27
CA GLU A 216 2.44 2.43 -21.71
C GLU A 216 3.64 1.84 -22.44
N ARG A 217 3.44 1.41 -23.68
CA ARG A 217 4.52 0.92 -24.53
C ARG A 217 5.50 2.06 -24.82
N VAL A 218 6.80 1.75 -24.76
CA VAL A 218 7.85 2.67 -25.20
C VAL A 218 8.16 2.37 -26.66
N GLU A 219 7.78 3.27 -27.56
CA GLU A 219 8.04 3.18 -29.00
C GLU A 219 9.06 4.25 -29.40
N ASN A 220 10.00 3.90 -30.27
CA ASN A 220 11.02 4.82 -30.79
C ASN A 220 11.78 5.59 -29.68
N ASP A 221 11.98 4.95 -28.53
CA ASP A 221 12.59 5.57 -27.34
C ASP A 221 11.88 6.82 -26.80
N ASP A 222 10.61 7.03 -27.16
CA ASP A 222 9.81 8.12 -26.62
C ASP A 222 9.39 7.83 -25.16
N LEU A 223 10.04 8.55 -24.25
CA LEU A 223 9.78 8.51 -22.81
C LEU A 223 8.85 9.63 -22.34
N SER A 224 8.29 10.44 -23.25
CA SER A 224 7.34 11.49 -22.90
C SER A 224 5.97 10.92 -22.53
N ASN A 225 5.26 11.62 -21.63
CA ASN A 225 3.88 11.32 -21.22
C ASN A 225 3.65 9.86 -20.79
N LYS A 226 4.60 9.29 -20.05
CA LYS A 226 4.52 7.92 -19.55
C LYS A 226 4.02 7.89 -18.11
N THR A 227 3.14 6.96 -17.81
CA THR A 227 2.64 6.71 -16.46
C THR A 227 3.54 5.72 -15.76
N LEU A 228 4.13 6.13 -14.63
CA LEU A 228 4.87 5.25 -13.75
C LEU A 228 3.96 4.64 -12.71
N LYS A 229 4.13 3.33 -12.50
CA LYS A 229 3.40 2.59 -11.48
C LYS A 229 4.36 1.83 -10.56
N VAL A 230 4.24 2.10 -9.26
CA VAL A 230 4.94 1.33 -8.23
C VAL A 230 4.26 -0.04 -8.11
N THR A 231 5.06 -1.09 -8.10
CA THR A 231 4.61 -2.48 -8.00
C THR A 231 5.44 -3.24 -6.96
N ASP A 232 5.04 -4.47 -6.72
CA ASP A 232 5.73 -5.45 -5.88
C ASP A 232 5.66 -5.19 -4.36
N PHE A 233 4.44 -5.33 -3.85
CA PHE A 233 4.10 -5.23 -2.43
C PHE A 233 4.42 -6.51 -1.63
N GLY A 234 5.27 -7.41 -2.15
CA GLY A 234 5.54 -8.71 -1.50
C GLY A 234 6.27 -8.61 -0.16
N LEU A 235 6.95 -7.49 0.13
CA LEU A 235 7.45 -7.17 1.48
C LEU A 235 6.58 -6.12 2.19
N ALA A 236 5.55 -5.62 1.54
CA ALA A 236 4.79 -4.51 2.07
C ALA A 236 4.09 -4.93 3.35
N ARG A 237 4.09 -4.03 4.32
CA ARG A 237 3.43 -4.24 5.59
C ARG A 237 2.65 -3.02 5.99
N GLU A 238 1.53 -3.27 6.66
CA GLU A 238 0.85 -2.27 7.46
C GLU A 238 1.85 -1.65 8.43
N TRP A 239 1.82 -0.32 8.55
CA TRP A 239 2.71 0.41 9.45
C TRP A 239 2.69 -0.18 10.88
N HIS A 240 1.49 -0.43 11.41
CA HIS A 240 1.25 -0.80 12.81
C HIS A 240 1.71 -2.21 13.21
N ARG A 241 1.86 -3.16 12.27
CA ARG A 241 2.44 -4.49 12.54
C ARG A 241 3.98 -4.49 12.66
N THR A 242 4.63 -3.33 12.56
CA THR A 242 6.11 -3.21 12.54
C THR A 242 6.75 -3.21 13.94
N THR A 243 5.96 -3.24 15.03
CA THR A 243 6.51 -3.29 16.42
C THR A 243 7.26 -4.59 16.75
N LYS A 244 7.13 -5.66 15.95
CA LYS A 244 8.00 -6.84 16.02
C LYS A 244 9.07 -6.79 14.93
N MET A 245 10.25 -6.30 15.31
CA MET A 245 11.48 -6.39 14.52
C MET A 245 11.71 -7.83 14.04
N SER A 246 11.54 -8.07 12.74
CA SER A 246 12.03 -9.29 12.09
C SER A 246 13.37 -8.92 11.45
N ALA A 247 14.42 -9.68 11.75
CA ALA A 247 15.84 -9.36 11.48
C ALA A 247 16.26 -9.32 9.99
N ALA A 248 15.33 -9.10 9.06
CA ALA A 248 15.59 -9.05 7.62
C ALA A 248 15.04 -7.74 7.04
N GLY A 249 15.81 -6.66 7.18
CA GLY A 249 15.49 -5.36 6.59
C GLY A 249 16.52 -4.31 6.97
N THR A 250 17.42 -4.00 6.04
CA THR A 250 18.55 -3.08 6.19
C THR A 250 18.11 -1.71 6.73
N TYR A 251 18.83 -1.21 7.75
CA TYR A 251 18.65 0.02 8.54
C TYR A 251 18.61 1.37 7.77
N ALA A 252 18.46 1.37 6.44
CA ALA A 252 18.74 2.55 5.62
C ALA A 252 17.58 3.56 5.47
N TRP A 253 16.41 3.31 6.04
CA TRP A 253 15.18 4.06 5.71
C TRP A 253 14.48 4.75 6.89
N MET A 254 15.08 4.73 8.08
CA MET A 254 14.51 5.39 9.26
C MET A 254 15.07 6.81 9.40
N ALA A 255 14.18 7.79 9.53
CA ALA A 255 14.55 9.16 9.84
C ALA A 255 15.19 9.22 11.25
N PRO A 256 16.24 10.04 11.47
CA PRO A 256 17.06 10.02 12.69
C PRO A 256 16.29 10.33 13.98
N GLU A 257 15.11 10.94 13.89
CA GLU A 257 14.16 11.14 14.99
C GLU A 257 13.50 9.82 15.44
N VAL A 258 13.27 8.87 14.53
CA VAL A 258 12.67 7.55 14.83
C VAL A 258 13.68 6.64 15.55
N ILE A 259 14.98 6.89 15.37
CA ILE A 259 16.06 6.23 16.12
C ILE A 259 16.19 6.85 17.54
N ARG A 260 15.68 8.07 17.75
CA ARG A 260 16.05 8.92 18.89
C ARG A 260 14.88 9.26 19.83
N SER A 261 13.63 9.06 19.42
CA SER A 261 12.47 9.40 20.25
C SER A 261 12.05 8.24 21.16
N SER A 262 12.88 7.94 22.17
CA SER A 262 12.42 7.28 23.39
C SER A 262 12.15 8.26 24.54
N THR A 263 12.29 9.59 24.35
CA THR A 263 11.86 10.61 25.33
C THR A 263 11.69 12.00 24.70
N PHE A 264 10.62 12.71 25.03
CA PHE A 264 10.34 14.11 24.66
C PHE A 264 11.16 15.11 25.49
N SER A 265 11.33 16.36 24.99
CA SER A 265 10.91 17.57 25.74
C SER A 265 10.88 18.84 24.86
N LYS A 266 9.99 19.76 25.22
CA LYS A 266 9.76 21.09 24.64
C LYS A 266 10.96 22.03 24.87
N GLY A 267 11.52 22.58 23.79
CA GLY A 267 12.59 23.56 23.85
C GLY A 267 12.96 24.14 22.49
N SER A 268 12.11 25.05 22.00
CA SER A 268 12.49 26.27 21.26
C SER A 268 13.05 26.17 19.83
N ASP A 269 12.13 26.25 18.88
CA ASP A 269 12.04 27.31 17.84
C ASP A 269 13.33 27.97 17.34
N VAL A 270 13.92 27.42 16.27
CA VAL A 270 14.38 28.17 15.09
C VAL A 270 14.13 27.26 13.88
N TRP A 271 13.68 27.80 12.75
CA TRP A 271 13.13 27.12 11.55
C TRP A 271 11.61 26.91 11.57
N ARG A 272 10.93 28.07 11.63
CA ARG A 272 9.63 28.32 11.00
C ARG A 272 9.79 28.27 9.48
N TRP A 273 8.71 27.86 8.80
CA TRP A 273 8.45 27.96 7.36
C TRP A 273 8.91 26.83 6.41
N ALA A 274 8.59 25.60 6.78
CA ALA A 274 8.25 24.53 5.82
C ALA A 274 7.22 23.60 6.49
N PRO A 275 6.18 23.10 5.80
CA PRO A 275 5.23 22.15 6.41
C PRO A 275 6.00 20.91 6.89
N ARG A 276 6.02 20.69 8.20
CA ARG A 276 6.87 19.73 8.93
C ARG A 276 6.49 18.25 8.74
N ASN A 277 5.74 17.88 7.71
CA ASN A 277 5.35 16.49 7.41
C ASN A 277 5.65 16.04 5.97
N VAL A 278 6.48 16.76 5.22
CA VAL A 278 6.93 16.24 3.91
C VAL A 278 7.98 15.16 4.16
N CYS A 279 7.53 13.89 4.14
CA CYS A 279 8.39 12.72 4.15
C CYS A 279 9.61 12.93 3.26
N ARG A 280 10.80 12.86 3.86
CA ARG A 280 12.08 12.68 3.17
C ARG A 280 12.09 11.30 2.48
N CYS A 281 11.40 11.18 1.36
CA CYS A 281 11.46 10.01 0.49
C CYS A 281 11.53 10.44 -0.97
N VAL A 282 12.57 11.21 -1.33
CA VAL A 282 13.05 11.28 -2.71
C VAL A 282 14.58 11.29 -2.66
N CYS A 283 15.16 10.11 -2.45
CA CYS A 283 16.49 9.79 -2.95
C CYS A 283 16.34 8.49 -3.73
N LEU A 284 16.08 8.63 -5.03
CA LEU A 284 16.38 7.59 -6.02
C LEU A 284 17.89 7.58 -6.27
#